data_AF-E0X6J4-F1
#
_entry.id   AF-E0X6J4-F1
#
_cell.length_a   1.000
_cell.length_b   1.000
_cell.length_c   1.000
_cell.angle_alpha   90.00
_cell.angle_beta   90.00
_cell.angle_gamma   90.00
#
_symmetry.space_group_name_H-M   'P 1'
#
loop_
_entity.id
_entity.type
_entity.pdbx_description
1 polymer ?
#
loop_
_entity_poly.entity_id
_entity_poly.type
_entity_poly.pdbx_seq_one_letter_code
_entity_poly.pdbx_strand_id
1 'polypeptide(L)' 'LPDDVVSVGVVAEADYLYRGTRDPEAIFAREAGECIWIADHLSTGTRIEPVRVTGEFSYRAEAIGGNGFCLAGDAFSFL' A
#
# COMPACT_ATOMS: atom_id res chain seq x y z
N LEU A 1 3.70 -2.21 15.06
CA LEU A 1 4.19 -0.86 15.42
C LEU A 1 4.21 -0.79 16.94
N PRO A 2 4.84 0.23 17.55
CA PRO A 2 4.66 0.50 18.98
C PRO A 2 3.17 0.64 19.35
N ASP A 3 2.86 0.57 20.65
CA ASP A 3 1.54 0.88 21.20
C ASP A 3 0.39 -0.02 20.69
N ASP A 4 0.66 -1.31 20.47
CA ASP A 4 -0.30 -2.29 19.96
C ASP A 4 -0.94 -1.91 18.61
N VAL A 5 -0.25 -1.12 17.80
CA VAL A 5 -0.71 -0.71 16.47
C VAL A 5 -0.18 -1.66 15.39
N VAL A 6 -1.05 -2.03 14.44
CA VAL A 6 -0.66 -2.75 13.22
C VAL A 6 -0.98 -1.91 11.98
N SER A 7 -0.08 -1.92 11.00
CA SER A 7 -0.34 -1.36 9.67
C SER A 7 -0.75 -2.50 8.75
N VAL A 8 -1.88 -2.33 8.07
CA VAL A 8 -2.43 -3.32 7.13
C VAL A 8 -2.73 -2.64 5.80
N GLY A 9 -2.37 -3.30 4.71
CA GLY A 9 -2.58 -2.80 3.35
C GLY A 9 -2.89 -3.95 2.39
N VAL A 10 -3.49 -3.60 1.27
CA VAL A 10 -3.79 -4.53 0.16
C VAL A 10 -3.00 -4.08 -1.05
N VAL A 11 -2.27 -5.00 -1.67
CA VAL A 11 -1.46 -4.74 -2.87
C VAL A 11 -1.93 -5.67 -3.98
N ALA A 12 -2.40 -5.09 -5.08
CA ALA A 12 -2.84 -5.79 -6.27
C ALA A 12 -2.87 -4.84 -7.47
N GLU A 13 -3.10 -5.38 -8.67
CA GLU A 13 -3.27 -4.61 -9.90
C GLU A 13 -4.36 -3.55 -9.75
N ALA A 14 -4.11 -2.35 -10.29
CA ALA A 14 -5.03 -1.22 -10.18
C ALA A 14 -6.40 -1.55 -10.78
N ASP A 15 -6.44 -2.16 -11.95
CA ASP A 15 -7.69 -2.55 -12.62
C ASP A 15 -8.50 -3.54 -11.79
N TYR A 16 -7.84 -4.43 -11.04
CA TYR A 16 -8.50 -5.34 -10.12
C TYR A 16 -9.09 -4.60 -8.92
N LEU A 17 -8.32 -3.75 -8.24
CA LEU A 17 -8.78 -3.04 -7.03
C LEU A 17 -9.93 -2.08 -7.34
N TYR A 18 -9.88 -1.42 -8.50
CA TYR A 18 -10.86 -0.42 -8.92
C TYR A 18 -11.99 -0.95 -9.81
N ARG A 19 -12.17 -2.27 -9.88
CA ARG A 19 -13.17 -2.95 -10.76
C ARG A 19 -14.63 -2.54 -10.57
N GLY A 20 -14.98 -1.92 -9.44
CA GLY A 20 -16.39 -1.56 -9.15
C GLY A 20 -16.59 -0.21 -8.46
N THR A 21 -15.61 0.25 -7.66
CA THR A 21 -15.66 1.55 -6.99
C THR A 21 -14.28 2.17 -6.96
N ARG A 22 -14.22 3.50 -6.78
CA ARG A 22 -12.99 4.26 -6.54
C ARG A 22 -12.83 4.65 -5.07
N ASP A 23 -13.78 4.29 -4.20
CA ASP A 23 -13.71 4.55 -2.76
C ASP A 23 -12.71 3.61 -2.08
N PRO A 24 -11.57 4.12 -1.54
CA PRO A 24 -10.54 3.30 -0.92
C PRO A 24 -11.04 2.53 0.31
N GLU A 25 -11.97 3.10 1.07
CA GLU A 25 -12.53 2.47 2.28
C GLU A 25 -13.33 1.22 1.91
N ALA A 26 -14.21 1.34 0.91
CA ALA A 26 -14.98 0.21 0.39
C ALA A 26 -14.08 -0.86 -0.26
N ILE A 27 -13.01 -0.46 -0.94
CA ILE A 27 -12.04 -1.40 -1.52
C ILE A 27 -11.33 -2.17 -0.42
N PHE A 28 -10.73 -1.48 0.56
CA PHE A 28 -10.02 -2.15 1.65
C PHE A 28 -10.92 -3.11 2.42
N ALA A 29 -12.15 -2.69 2.76
CA ALA A 29 -13.10 -3.53 3.49
C ALA A 29 -13.46 -4.81 2.73
N ARG A 30 -13.66 -4.71 1.41
CA ARG A 30 -13.92 -5.88 0.54
C ARG A 30 -12.74 -6.84 0.56
N GLU A 31 -11.55 -6.35 0.23
CA GLU A 31 -10.36 -7.19 0.05
C GLU A 31 -9.87 -7.80 1.38
N ALA A 32 -9.92 -7.04 2.48
CA ALA A 32 -9.61 -7.54 3.82
C ALA A 32 -10.64 -8.58 4.30
N GLY A 33 -11.91 -8.42 3.93
CA GLY A 33 -12.98 -9.37 4.25
C GLY A 33 -12.90 -10.67 3.46
N GLU A 34 -12.38 -10.64 2.23
CA GLU A 34 -12.16 -11.85 1.41
C GLU A 34 -11.00 -12.71 1.94
N CYS A 35 -10.05 -12.12 2.68
CA CYS A 35 -8.96 -12.85 3.33
C CYS A 35 -9.35 -13.24 4.76
N ILE A 36 -9.81 -14.49 4.95
CA ILE A 36 -10.29 -15.02 6.25
C ILE A 36 -9.31 -14.75 7.40
N TRP A 37 -8.01 -14.96 7.17
CA TRP A 37 -6.99 -14.74 8.20
C TRP A 37 -6.90 -13.26 8.59
N ILE A 38 -6.90 -12.34 7.62
CA ILE A 38 -6.86 -10.90 7.90
C ILE A 38 -8.14 -10.45 8.61
N ALA A 39 -9.30 -10.89 8.13
CA ALA A 39 -10.59 -10.56 8.75
C ALA A 39 -10.63 -10.97 10.23
N ASP A 40 -10.15 -12.17 10.56
CA ASP A 40 -10.07 -12.66 11.95
C ASP A 40 -9.11 -11.80 12.79
N HIS A 41 -7.93 -11.47 12.27
CA HIS A 41 -6.92 -10.68 12.99
C HIS A 41 -7.37 -9.22 13.21
N LEU A 42 -8.14 -8.66 12.28
CA LEU A 42 -8.70 -7.31 12.39
C LEU A 42 -9.95 -7.24 13.29
N SER A 43 -10.59 -8.37 13.60
CA SER A 43 -11.87 -8.40 14.33
C SER A 43 -11.84 -7.77 15.72
N THR A 44 -10.66 -7.77 16.36
CA THR A 44 -10.43 -7.21 17.71
C THR A 44 -9.87 -5.78 17.67
N GLY A 45 -9.40 -5.34 16.51
CA GLY A 45 -8.78 -4.04 16.32
C GLY A 45 -9.82 -2.94 16.07
N THR A 46 -9.43 -1.70 16.38
CA THR A 46 -10.19 -0.51 15.95
C THR A 46 -9.34 0.27 14.96
N ARG A 47 -9.93 0.67 13.85
CA ARG A 47 -9.24 1.51 12.86
C ARG A 47 -9.04 2.92 13.43
N ILE A 48 -7.78 3.35 13.50
CA ILE A 48 -7.38 4.66 14.05
C ILE A 48 -7.04 5.70 12.97
N GLU A 49 -6.87 5.29 11.71
CA GLU A 49 -6.51 6.18 10.60
C GLU A 49 -7.31 5.85 9.32
N PRO A 50 -7.49 6.82 8.40
CA PRO A 50 -8.16 6.59 7.11
C PRO A 50 -7.31 5.72 6.18
N VAL A 51 -7.97 5.04 5.24
CA VAL A 51 -7.29 4.31 4.16
C VAL A 51 -6.58 5.29 3.23
N ARG A 52 -5.31 5.02 2.96
CA ARG A 52 -4.49 5.76 1.98
C ARG A 52 -4.23 4.90 0.76
N VAL A 53 -4.18 5.54 -0.40
CA VAL A 53 -3.89 4.90 -1.68
C VAL A 53 -2.55 5.38 -2.17
N THR A 54 -1.75 4.45 -2.66
CA THR A 54 -0.46 4.70 -3.27
C THR A 54 -0.30 3.72 -4.44
N GLY A 55 0.25 4.15 -5.58
CA GLY A 55 0.42 3.32 -6.78
C GLY A 55 1.59 3.77 -7.64
N GLU A 56 1.90 3.00 -8.69
CA GLU A 56 2.97 3.28 -9.69
C GLU A 56 4.40 3.28 -9.11
N PHE A 57 4.76 2.27 -8.32
CA PHE A 57 6.08 2.23 -7.69
C PHE A 57 7.15 1.37 -8.34
N SER A 58 6.82 0.49 -9.28
CA SER A 58 7.85 -0.34 -9.91
C SER A 58 8.54 0.44 -11.03
N TYR A 59 9.68 1.06 -10.72
CA TYR A 59 10.47 1.83 -11.68
C TYR A 59 11.96 1.79 -11.34
N ARG A 60 12.76 2.22 -12.32
CA ARG A 60 14.20 2.36 -12.17
C ARG A 60 14.72 3.51 -13.05
N ALA A 61 15.42 4.45 -12.45
CA ALA A 61 16.14 5.49 -13.15
C ALA A 61 17.31 4.90 -13.96
N GLU A 62 17.55 5.45 -15.15
CA GLU A 62 18.62 4.97 -16.04
C GLU A 62 20.03 5.21 -15.47
N ALA A 63 20.19 6.25 -14.64
CA ALA A 63 21.45 6.60 -14.00
C ALA A 63 21.26 6.88 -12.50
N ILE A 64 22.14 6.34 -11.65
CA ILE A 64 22.13 6.55 -10.20
C ILE A 64 22.78 7.87 -9.77
N GLY A 65 23.50 8.55 -10.66
CA GLY A 65 24.20 9.79 -10.33
C GLY A 65 25.00 10.35 -11.49
N GLY A 66 25.59 11.51 -11.26
CA GLY A 66 26.43 12.22 -12.22
C GLY A 66 27.30 13.25 -11.50
N ASN A 67 27.93 14.15 -12.27
CA ASN A 67 28.81 15.16 -11.67
C ASN A 67 28.02 16.09 -10.73
N GLY A 68 28.28 15.96 -9.43
CA GLY A 68 27.65 16.78 -8.38
C GLY A 68 26.31 16.26 -7.84
N PHE A 69 25.84 15.07 -8.24
CA PHE A 69 24.60 14.51 -7.67
C PHE A 69 24.58 12.98 -7.63
N CYS A 70 23.74 12.44 -6.75
CA CYS A 70 23.37 11.03 -6.73
C CYS A 70 21.88 10.88 -6.36
N LEU A 71 21.28 9.76 -6.77
CA LEU A 71 19.95 9.32 -6.41
C LEU A 71 20.07 8.25 -5.31
N ALA A 72 19.17 8.28 -4.34
CA ALA A 72 19.15 7.34 -3.22
C ALA A 72 17.71 6.93 -2.88
N GLY A 73 17.54 5.69 -2.42
CA GLY A 73 16.23 5.11 -2.12
C GLY A 73 15.30 5.15 -3.34
N ASP A 74 14.03 5.45 -3.09
CA ASP A 74 12.98 5.55 -4.10
C ASP A 74 13.33 6.54 -5.22
N ALA A 75 14.20 7.53 -4.99
CA ALA A 75 14.63 8.43 -6.07
C ALA A 75 15.38 7.69 -7.20
N PHE A 76 16.01 6.55 -6.91
CA PHE A 76 16.70 5.72 -7.91
C PHE A 76 15.82 4.60 -8.44
N SER A 77 15.21 3.81 -7.56
CA SER A 77 14.40 2.65 -7.95
C SER A 77 13.53 2.21 -6.78
N PHE A 78 12.35 1.68 -7.09
CA PHE A 78 11.49 1.00 -6.16
C PHE A 78 10.91 -0.25 -6.86
N LEU A 79 10.73 -1.33 -6.09
CA LEU A 79 10.17 -2.60 -6.56
C LEU A 79 8.85 -2.89 -5.88
#